data_AF-A0AB37US89-F1
#
_entry.id   AF-A0AB37US89-F1
#
_cell.length_a   1.000
_cell.length_b   1.000
_cell.length_c   1.000
_cell.angle_alpha   90.00
_cell.angle_beta   90.00
_cell.angle_gamma   90.00
#
_symmetry.space_group_name_H-M   'P 1'
#
loop_
_entity.id
_entity.type
_entity.pdbx_description
1 polymer ?
#
loop_
_entity_poly.entity_id
_entity_poly.type
_entity_poly.pdbx_seq_one_letter_code
_entity_poly.pdbx_strand_id
1 'polypeptide(L)'
;MLIIKLFRSKKYNCYYKFVKKLEAIELLVSEGWTKADADRALKVVDFTTHPDELTIRKSVSLFAGAELLHRQRLQAAQRTLVTKKTREIERIKEEYTATIEQIKKPQSGKDNNTDIRDLLAKNKSLEATIKNLSLVNEHLKKDNKDMKNIVDAIKLQLTIEMRKLLRYPDNEIRQAAMKFFKSILG
;
A
#
# COMPACT_ATOMS: atom_id res chain seq x y z
N MET A 1 -19.93 3.92 71.62
CA MET A 1 -21.18 3.33 71.08
C MET A 1 -20.80 2.08 70.29
N LEU A 2 -20.71 0.93 70.99
CA LEU A 2 -21.41 -0.34 70.68
C LEU A 2 -21.30 -0.73 69.20
N ILE A 3 -20.57 -1.78 68.82
CA ILE A 3 -21.02 -3.17 69.01
C ILE A 3 -19.81 -4.13 69.05
N ILE A 4 -19.60 -4.75 70.21
CA ILE A 4 -18.92 -6.03 70.38
C ILE A 4 -19.78 -7.08 69.66
N LYS A 5 -19.27 -7.72 68.60
CA LYS A 5 -19.94 -8.85 67.95
C LYS A 5 -19.02 -10.06 67.85
N LEU A 6 -19.27 -10.98 68.77
CA LEU A 6 -19.26 -12.43 68.57
C LEU A 6 -17.88 -13.10 68.38
N PHE A 7 -17.11 -13.17 69.47
CA PHE A 7 -16.34 -14.38 69.77
C PHE A 7 -17.34 -15.53 70.00
N ARG A 8 -17.73 -16.22 68.93
CA ARG A 8 -18.37 -17.53 69.04
C ARG A 8 -17.31 -18.53 69.46
N SER A 9 -17.30 -18.85 70.75
CA SER A 9 -16.63 -20.02 71.32
C SER A 9 -17.14 -21.28 70.61
N LYS A 10 -16.41 -21.73 69.59
CA LYS A 10 -16.54 -23.09 69.07
C LYS A 10 -15.75 -23.99 70.00
N LYS A 11 -16.43 -24.93 70.65
CA LYS A 11 -15.82 -26.03 71.41
C LYS A 11 -14.68 -26.64 70.58
N TYR A 12 -13.45 -26.52 71.08
CA TYR A 12 -12.28 -27.16 70.49
C TYR A 12 -12.37 -28.66 70.74
N ASN A 13 -12.81 -29.38 69.72
CA ASN A 13 -12.64 -30.82 69.65
C ASN A 13 -11.15 -31.04 69.34
N CYS A 14 -10.34 -31.41 70.34
CA CYS A 14 -8.90 -31.63 70.23
C CYS A 14 -8.56 -32.93 69.49
N TYR A 15 -9.07 -33.09 68.26
CA TYR A 15 -8.57 -34.04 67.29
C TYR A 15 -7.70 -33.26 66.31
N TYR A 16 -6.40 -33.52 66.31
CA TYR A 16 -5.48 -33.03 65.28
C TYR A 16 -5.97 -33.54 63.92
N LYS A 17 -6.71 -32.70 63.20
CA LYS A 17 -7.19 -33.04 61.85
C LYS A 17 -6.03 -32.86 60.89
N PHE A 18 -5.53 -33.98 60.38
CA PHE A 18 -4.58 -33.97 59.27
C PHE A 18 -5.21 -33.33 58.04
N VAL A 19 -4.47 -32.43 57.38
CA VAL A 19 -4.93 -31.71 56.20
C VAL A 19 -4.22 -32.23 54.96
N LYS A 20 -5.00 -32.72 53.99
CA LYS A 20 -4.46 -33.11 52.68
C LYS A 20 -4.10 -31.86 51.86
N LYS A 21 -3.16 -31.98 50.92
CA LYS A 21 -2.69 -30.86 50.09
C LYS A 21 -3.85 -30.10 49.39
N LEU A 22 -4.84 -30.81 48.86
CA LEU A 22 -6.01 -30.17 48.22
C LEU A 22 -6.83 -29.35 49.21
N GLU A 23 -7.08 -29.89 50.40
CA GLU A 23 -7.79 -29.19 51.48
C GLU A 23 -7.01 -27.95 51.95
N ALA A 24 -5.67 -28.04 51.99
CA ALA A 24 -4.81 -26.90 52.31
C ALA A 24 -4.89 -25.79 51.24
N ILE A 25 -4.94 -26.15 49.95
CA ILE A 25 -5.13 -25.18 48.86
C ILE A 25 -6.49 -24.50 48.97
N GLU A 26 -7.56 -25.26 49.21
CA GLU A 26 -8.91 -24.71 49.37
C GLU A 26 -9.01 -23.78 50.58
N LEU A 27 -8.35 -24.14 51.68
CA LEU A 27 -8.26 -23.30 52.88
C LEU A 27 -7.61 -21.95 52.56
N LEU A 28 -6.45 -21.94 51.90
CA LEU A 28 -5.76 -20.71 51.54
C LEU A 28 -6.55 -19.87 50.51
N VAL A 29 -7.21 -20.52 49.55
CA VAL A 29 -8.09 -19.84 48.60
C VAL A 29 -9.27 -19.17 49.30
N SER A 30 -9.83 -19.80 50.34
CA SER A 30 -10.89 -19.19 51.15
C SER A 30 -10.40 -17.96 51.94
N GLU A 31 -9.09 -17.88 52.18
CA GLU A 31 -8.41 -16.73 52.80
C GLU A 31 -7.96 -15.67 51.78
N GLY A 32 -8.37 -15.79 50.51
CA GLY A 32 -8.11 -14.78 49.47
C GLY A 32 -6.86 -15.04 48.62
N TRP A 33 -6.23 -16.21 48.74
CA TRP A 33 -5.09 -16.58 47.91
C TRP A 33 -5.52 -17.04 46.51
N THR A 34 -4.66 -16.84 45.51
CA THR A 34 -4.86 -17.51 44.22
C THR A 34 -4.46 -18.98 44.35
N LYS A 35 -5.13 -19.87 43.59
CA LYS A 35 -4.79 -21.31 43.58
C LYS A 35 -3.30 -21.56 43.29
N ALA A 36 -2.70 -20.75 42.40
CA ALA A 36 -1.29 -20.85 42.05
C ALA A 36 -0.36 -20.36 43.17
N ASP A 37 -0.73 -19.30 43.89
CA ASP A 37 0.06 -18.81 45.03
C ASP A 37 -0.05 -19.75 46.23
N ALA A 38 -1.23 -20.32 46.47
CA ALA A 38 -1.44 -21.36 47.47
C ALA A 38 -0.59 -22.60 47.17
N ASP A 39 -0.61 -23.12 45.94
CA ASP A 39 0.22 -24.27 45.56
C ASP A 39 1.72 -23.95 45.69
N ARG A 40 2.14 -22.73 45.32
CA ARG A 40 3.54 -22.30 45.45
C ARG A 40 3.99 -22.22 46.90
N ALA A 41 3.19 -21.65 47.79
CA ALA A 41 3.53 -21.55 49.21
C ALA A 41 3.58 -22.92 49.89
N LEU A 42 2.71 -23.84 49.47
CA LEU A 42 2.67 -25.21 49.98
C LEU A 42 3.80 -26.10 49.47
N LYS A 43 4.64 -25.65 48.53
CA LYS A 43 5.83 -26.42 48.10
C LYS A 43 6.85 -26.66 49.21
N VAL A 44 6.89 -25.77 50.19
CA VAL A 44 7.80 -25.86 51.34
C VAL A 44 7.28 -26.85 52.39
N VAL A 45 6.00 -27.24 52.31
CA VAL A 45 5.35 -28.14 53.26
C VAL A 45 5.49 -29.58 52.79
N ASP A 46 6.08 -30.42 53.64
CA ASP A 46 6.05 -31.86 53.44
C ASP A 46 4.72 -32.42 53.94
N PHE A 47 3.94 -33.01 53.02
CA PHE A 47 2.64 -33.62 53.36
C PHE A 47 2.78 -35.08 53.81
N THR A 48 3.95 -35.70 53.68
CA THR A 48 4.19 -37.08 54.16
C THR A 48 4.24 -37.16 55.68
N THR A 49 4.60 -36.06 56.35
CA THR A 49 4.65 -35.93 57.82
C THR A 49 3.31 -35.61 58.45
N HIS A 50 2.22 -35.65 57.66
CA HIS A 50 0.86 -35.37 58.09
C HIS A 50 0.68 -34.02 58.83
N PRO A 51 1.05 -32.88 58.21
CA PRO A 51 0.97 -31.58 58.86
C PRO A 51 -0.47 -31.20 59.24
N ASP A 52 -0.59 -30.55 60.38
CA ASP A 52 -1.83 -29.93 60.84
C ASP A 52 -2.01 -28.53 60.23
N GLU A 53 -3.22 -28.00 60.36
CA GLU A 53 -3.55 -26.67 59.83
C GLU A 53 -2.64 -25.57 60.37
N LEU A 54 -2.23 -25.65 61.64
CA LEU A 54 -1.33 -24.66 62.24
C LEU A 54 0.07 -24.69 61.62
N THR A 55 0.61 -25.88 61.35
CA THR A 55 1.91 -26.05 60.67
C THR A 55 1.86 -25.50 59.25
N ILE A 56 0.74 -25.71 58.54
CA ILE A 56 0.51 -25.14 57.20
C ILE A 56 0.45 -23.61 57.27
N ARG A 57 -0.31 -23.02 58.20
CA ARG A 57 -0.38 -21.56 58.32
C ARG A 57 0.97 -20.93 58.67
N LYS A 58 1.75 -21.57 59.54
CA LYS A 58 3.11 -21.11 59.91
C LYS A 58 4.06 -21.11 58.72
N SER A 59 4.12 -22.21 57.97
CA SER A 59 4.99 -22.32 56.79
C SER A 59 4.60 -21.34 55.69
N VAL A 60 3.30 -21.19 55.43
CA VAL A 60 2.77 -20.28 54.40
C VAL A 60 2.90 -18.80 54.79
N SER A 61 2.93 -18.48 56.09
CA SER A 61 3.11 -17.10 56.56
C SER A 61 4.38 -16.42 56.02
N LEU A 62 5.45 -17.19 55.79
CA LEU A 62 6.69 -16.70 55.19
C LEU A 62 6.47 -16.21 53.75
N PHE A 63 5.59 -16.88 52.99
CA PHE A 63 5.22 -16.49 51.63
C PHE A 63 4.21 -15.33 51.62
N ALA A 64 3.33 -15.27 52.63
CA ALA A 64 2.22 -14.31 52.74
C ALA A 64 2.66 -12.84 52.85
N GLY A 65 3.90 -12.57 53.25
CA GLY A 65 4.45 -11.23 53.44
C GLY A 65 4.91 -10.59 52.13
N ALA A 66 6.23 -10.33 52.04
CA ALA A 66 6.82 -9.59 50.93
C ALA A 66 6.65 -10.31 49.57
N GLU A 67 6.73 -11.64 49.56
CA GLU A 67 6.69 -12.45 48.33
C GLU A 67 5.31 -12.41 47.66
N LEU A 68 4.23 -12.63 48.41
CA LEU A 68 2.86 -12.53 47.90
C LEU A 68 2.56 -11.11 47.41
N LEU A 69 2.90 -10.09 48.20
CA LEU A 69 2.68 -8.68 47.85
C LEU A 69 3.44 -8.29 46.57
N HIS A 70 4.70 -8.71 46.43
CA HIS A 70 5.51 -8.44 45.25
C HIS A 70 4.91 -9.07 43.99
N ARG A 71 4.45 -10.32 44.08
CA ARG A 71 3.80 -11.02 42.96
C ARG A 71 2.48 -10.37 42.56
N GLN A 72 1.66 -9.96 43.52
CA GLN A 72 0.41 -9.25 43.22
C GLN A 72 0.68 -7.94 42.48
N ARG A 73 1.72 -7.19 42.89
CA ARG A 73 2.15 -5.96 42.19
C ARG A 73 2.64 -6.25 40.77
N LEU A 74 3.45 -7.29 40.57
CA LEU A 74 3.92 -7.71 39.24
C LEU A 74 2.76 -8.12 38.33
N GLN A 75 1.80 -8.89 38.84
CA GLN A 75 0.61 -9.29 38.08
C GLN A 75 -0.25 -8.08 37.72
N ALA A 76 -0.45 -7.14 38.66
CA ALA A 76 -1.18 -5.91 38.40
C ALA A 76 -0.50 -5.07 37.30
N ALA A 77 0.82 -4.88 37.40
CA ALA A 77 1.61 -4.16 36.40
C ALA A 77 1.53 -4.83 35.02
N GLN A 78 1.65 -6.15 34.96
CA GLN A 78 1.53 -6.92 33.72
C GLN A 78 0.14 -6.77 33.10
N ARG A 79 -0.94 -6.87 33.90
CA ARG A 79 -2.31 -6.67 33.43
C ARG A 79 -2.48 -5.26 32.84
N THR A 80 -1.99 -4.23 33.53
CA THR A 80 -2.03 -2.86 33.02
C THR A 80 -1.30 -2.72 31.67
N LEU A 81 -0.13 -3.32 31.52
CA LEU A 81 0.63 -3.30 30.27
C LEU A 81 -0.12 -4.00 29.13
N VAL A 82 -0.68 -5.19 29.39
CA VAL A 82 -1.46 -5.94 28.40
C VAL A 82 -2.67 -5.12 27.97
N THR A 83 -3.45 -4.56 28.90
CA THR A 83 -4.61 -3.73 28.56
C THR A 83 -4.23 -2.51 27.73
N LYS A 84 -3.12 -1.83 28.04
CA LYS A 84 -2.63 -0.70 27.23
C LYS A 84 -2.30 -1.14 25.79
N LYS A 85 -1.60 -2.25 25.64
CA LYS A 85 -1.20 -2.78 24.32
C LYS A 85 -2.40 -3.26 23.50
N THR A 86 -3.38 -3.91 24.12
CA THR A 86 -4.62 -4.31 23.44
C THR A 86 -5.36 -3.10 22.86
N ARG A 87 -5.51 -2.03 23.65
CA ARG A 87 -6.15 -0.78 23.18
C ARG A 87 -5.39 -0.10 22.05
N GLU A 88 -4.05 -0.12 22.09
CA GLU A 88 -3.20 0.41 21.03
C GLU A 88 -3.40 -0.37 19.72
N ILE A 89 -3.44 -1.70 19.80
CA ILE A 89 -3.71 -2.57 18.64
C ILE A 89 -5.10 -2.31 18.05
N GLU A 90 -6.13 -2.11 18.89
CA GLU A 90 -7.48 -1.80 18.44
C GLU A 90 -7.54 -0.49 17.66
N ARG A 91 -6.93 0.58 18.18
CA ARG A 91 -6.83 1.88 17.47
C ARG A 91 -6.13 1.75 16.12
N ILE A 92 -5.00 1.05 16.10
CA ILE A 92 -4.25 0.82 14.86
C ILE A 92 -5.11 0.07 13.83
N LYS A 93 -5.86 -0.94 14.26
CA LYS A 93 -6.78 -1.67 13.38
C LYS A 93 -7.86 -0.77 12.79
N GLU A 94 -8.48 0.07 13.62
CA GLU A 94 -9.48 1.05 13.18
C GLU A 94 -8.91 2.02 12.13
N GLU A 95 -7.72 2.58 12.38
CA GLU A 95 -7.01 3.46 11.44
C GLU A 95 -6.70 2.77 10.11
N TYR A 96 -6.20 1.54 10.14
CA TYR A 96 -5.97 0.76 8.91
C TYR A 96 -7.27 0.47 8.16
N THR A 97 -8.34 0.11 8.86
CA THR A 97 -9.64 -0.12 8.21
C THR A 97 -10.18 1.14 7.54
N ALA A 98 -10.10 2.29 8.20
CA ALA A 98 -10.51 3.57 7.62
C ALA A 98 -9.65 3.96 6.40
N THR A 99 -8.34 3.71 6.45
CA THR A 99 -7.44 3.96 5.32
C THR A 99 -7.76 3.05 4.14
N ILE A 100 -7.99 1.76 4.39
CA ILE A 100 -8.41 0.81 3.36
C ILE A 100 -9.74 1.25 2.75
N GLU A 101 -10.70 1.70 3.55
CA GLU A 101 -11.96 2.23 3.04
C GLU A 101 -11.78 3.49 2.21
N GLN A 102 -10.89 4.40 2.59
CA GLN A 102 -10.57 5.59 1.79
C GLN A 102 -9.92 5.24 0.45
N ILE A 103 -9.02 4.24 0.43
CA ILE A 103 -8.40 3.75 -0.81
C ILE A 103 -9.41 2.98 -1.67
N LYS A 104 -10.30 2.20 -1.03
CA LYS A 104 -11.35 1.41 -1.71
C LYS A 104 -12.53 2.24 -2.15
N LYS A 105 -12.77 3.42 -1.57
CA LYS A 105 -13.71 4.38 -2.15
C LYS A 105 -13.27 4.54 -3.58
N PRO A 106 -14.13 4.18 -4.56
CA PRO A 106 -13.74 4.23 -5.94
C PRO A 106 -13.33 5.66 -6.22
N GLN A 107 -12.02 5.88 -6.39
CA GLN A 107 -11.54 7.01 -7.17
C GLN A 107 -12.38 6.97 -8.43
N SER A 108 -13.21 7.99 -8.57
CA SER A 108 -14.21 8.15 -9.62
C SER A 108 -13.67 7.64 -10.95
N GLY A 109 -14.06 6.43 -11.35
CA GLY A 109 -13.77 5.84 -12.66
C GLY A 109 -14.49 6.56 -13.80
N LYS A 110 -14.73 7.86 -13.67
CA LYS A 110 -15.38 8.71 -14.66
C LYS A 110 -14.37 9.42 -15.56
N ASP A 111 -13.21 9.83 -15.06
CA ASP A 111 -12.32 10.71 -15.84
C ASP A 111 -11.35 9.92 -16.75
N ASN A 112 -10.80 8.80 -16.28
CA ASN A 112 -9.83 8.05 -17.09
C ASN A 112 -10.47 7.40 -18.34
N ASN A 113 -11.73 6.99 -18.26
CA ASN A 113 -12.40 6.29 -19.37
C ASN A 113 -12.88 7.26 -20.46
N THR A 114 -13.28 8.48 -20.08
CA THR A 114 -13.61 9.54 -21.04
C THR A 114 -12.37 10.02 -21.77
N ASP A 115 -11.26 10.20 -21.06
CA ASP A 115 -10.00 10.64 -21.67
C ASP A 115 -9.44 9.60 -22.63
N ILE A 116 -9.50 8.32 -22.28
CA ILE A 116 -9.10 7.22 -23.18
C ILE A 116 -9.98 7.20 -24.44
N ARG A 117 -11.30 7.40 -24.30
CA ARG A 117 -12.22 7.43 -25.43
C ARG A 117 -11.96 8.63 -26.36
N ASP A 118 -11.69 9.79 -25.79
CA ASP A 118 -11.40 11.01 -26.55
C ASP A 118 -10.03 10.92 -27.26
N LEU A 119 -9.02 10.34 -26.60
CA LEU A 119 -7.72 10.07 -27.21
C LEU A 119 -7.84 9.08 -28.38
N LEU A 120 -8.65 8.03 -28.24
CA LEU A 120 -8.92 7.08 -29.33
C LEU A 120 -9.59 7.76 -30.53
N ALA A 121 -10.57 8.63 -30.29
CA ALA A 121 -11.22 9.38 -31.36
C ALA A 121 -10.24 10.30 -32.10
N LYS A 122 -9.37 11.00 -31.36
CA LYS A 122 -8.33 11.87 -31.94
C LYS A 122 -7.31 11.06 -32.76
N ASN A 123 -6.84 9.92 -32.25
CA ASN A 123 -5.91 9.06 -32.99
C ASN A 123 -6.51 8.57 -34.30
N LYS A 124 -7.77 8.13 -34.30
CA LYS A 124 -8.45 7.70 -35.53
C LYS A 124 -8.58 8.82 -36.57
N SER A 125 -8.83 10.05 -36.11
CA SER A 125 -8.87 11.23 -36.99
C SER A 125 -7.49 11.55 -37.58
N LEU A 126 -6.44 11.50 -36.76
CA LEU A 126 -5.06 11.74 -37.19
C LEU A 126 -4.57 10.68 -38.19
N GLU A 127 -4.94 9.41 -37.99
CA GLU A 127 -4.62 8.36 -38.96
C GLU A 127 -5.28 8.61 -40.33
N ALA A 128 -6.51 9.11 -40.34
CA ALA A 128 -7.21 9.45 -41.58
C ALA A 128 -6.55 10.64 -42.30
N THR A 129 -6.14 11.68 -41.58
CA THR A 129 -5.45 12.83 -42.17
C THR A 129 -4.07 12.46 -42.71
N ILE A 130 -3.31 11.62 -42.00
CA ILE A 130 -2.01 11.10 -42.47
C ILE A 130 -2.18 10.33 -43.78
N LYS A 131 -3.19 9.45 -43.88
CA LYS A 131 -3.46 8.71 -45.12
C LYS A 131 -3.80 9.65 -46.28
N ASN A 132 -4.67 10.64 -46.04
CA ASN A 132 -5.04 11.61 -47.08
C ASN A 132 -3.84 12.45 -47.53
N LEU A 133 -3.03 12.96 -46.61
CA LEU A 133 -1.83 13.73 -46.93
C LEU A 133 -0.80 12.89 -47.70
N SER A 134 -0.65 11.61 -47.36
CA SER A 134 0.21 10.69 -48.11
C SER A 134 -0.25 10.54 -49.55
N LEU A 135 -1.56 10.37 -49.79
CA LEU A 135 -2.12 10.24 -51.14
C LEU A 135 -1.92 11.53 -51.96
N VAL A 136 -2.19 12.69 -51.37
CA VAL A 136 -1.99 13.98 -52.03
C VAL A 136 -0.52 14.20 -52.36
N ASN A 137 0.40 13.83 -51.47
CA ASN A 137 1.83 13.98 -51.72
C ASN A 137 2.33 13.09 -52.86
N GLU A 138 1.85 11.84 -52.96
CA GLU A 138 2.18 10.97 -54.09
C GLU A 138 1.63 11.51 -55.41
N HIS A 139 0.44 12.11 -55.40
CA HIS A 139 -0.11 12.76 -56.57
C HIS A 139 0.72 13.97 -57.00
N LEU A 140 1.08 14.87 -56.08
CA LEU A 140 1.90 16.04 -56.36
C LEU A 140 3.31 15.67 -56.85
N LYS A 141 3.91 14.60 -56.33
CA LYS A 141 5.20 14.09 -56.84
C LYS A 141 5.09 13.65 -58.30
N LYS A 142 4.00 12.97 -58.65
CA LYS A 142 3.73 12.55 -60.03
C LYS A 142 3.55 13.76 -60.94
N ASP A 143 2.71 14.71 -60.55
CA ASP A 143 2.45 15.92 -61.34
C ASP A 143 3.71 16.76 -61.53
N ASN A 144 4.54 16.92 -60.49
CA ASN A 144 5.83 17.61 -60.59
C ASN A 144 6.79 16.91 -61.56
N LYS A 145 6.79 15.57 -61.59
CA LYS A 145 7.60 14.80 -62.54
C LYS A 145 7.07 15.00 -63.97
N ASP A 146 5.76 14.94 -64.17
CA ASP A 146 5.13 15.11 -65.47
C ASP A 146 5.34 16.54 -66.00
N MET A 147 5.17 17.56 -65.14
CA MET A 147 5.50 18.95 -65.46
C MET A 147 6.96 19.13 -65.83
N LYS A 148 7.88 18.52 -65.09
CA LYS A 148 9.31 18.57 -65.41
C LYS A 148 9.57 17.99 -66.80
N ASN A 149 8.98 16.84 -67.12
CA ASN A 149 9.11 16.23 -68.45
C ASN A 149 8.59 17.14 -69.56
N ILE A 150 7.45 17.81 -69.34
CA ILE A 150 6.90 18.79 -70.29
C ILE A 150 7.83 19.99 -70.47
N VAL A 151 8.34 20.55 -69.37
CA VAL A 151 9.31 21.66 -69.40
C VAL A 151 10.57 21.26 -70.16
N ASP A 152 11.11 20.07 -69.89
CA ASP A 152 12.31 19.57 -70.58
C ASP A 152 12.05 19.36 -72.08
N ALA A 153 10.86 18.86 -72.46
CA ALA A 153 10.46 18.72 -73.86
C ALA A 153 10.35 20.09 -74.57
N ILE A 154 9.75 21.09 -73.92
CA ILE A 154 9.66 22.47 -74.45
C ILE A 154 11.05 23.07 -74.61
N LYS A 155 11.93 22.91 -73.61
CA LYS A 155 13.33 23.40 -73.68
C LYS A 155 14.08 22.76 -74.85
N LEU A 156 13.90 21.46 -75.08
CA LEU A 156 14.51 20.76 -76.20
C LEU A 156 13.99 21.30 -77.54
N GLN A 157 12.67 21.43 -77.69
CA GLN A 157 12.05 21.95 -78.91
C GLN A 157 12.52 23.37 -79.23
N LEU A 158 12.50 24.25 -78.22
CA LEU A 158 13.01 25.62 -78.33
C LEU A 158 14.48 25.65 -78.76
N THR A 159 15.32 24.74 -78.25
CA THR A 159 16.72 24.63 -78.66
C THR A 159 16.86 24.22 -80.13
N ILE A 160 16.02 23.29 -80.60
CA ILE A 160 16.02 22.84 -81.99
C ILE A 160 15.59 23.98 -82.93
N GLU A 161 14.51 24.68 -82.60
CA GLU A 161 13.99 25.80 -83.39
C GLU A 161 14.97 26.97 -83.42
N MET A 162 15.61 27.26 -82.29
CA MET A 162 16.65 28.28 -82.21
C MET A 162 17.84 27.96 -83.11
N ARG A 163 18.32 26.70 -83.13
CA ARG A 163 19.39 26.30 -84.06
C ARG A 163 19.01 26.49 -85.53
N LYS A 164 17.72 26.32 -85.89
CA LYS A 164 17.24 26.59 -87.25
C LYS A 164 17.26 28.10 -87.54
N LEU A 165 16.81 28.93 -86.60
CA LEU A 165 16.78 30.38 -86.74
C LEU A 165 18.19 31.00 -86.88
N LEU A 166 19.17 30.46 -86.16
CA LEU A 166 20.55 30.93 -86.24
C LEU A 166 21.24 30.68 -87.61
N ARG A 167 20.60 29.95 -88.53
CA ARG A 167 21.10 29.73 -89.89
C ARG A 167 20.77 30.87 -90.86
N TYR A 168 19.89 31.79 -90.48
CA TYR A 168 19.57 32.96 -91.31
C TYR A 168 20.76 33.94 -91.32
N PRO A 169 20.98 34.67 -92.44
CA PRO A 169 22.20 35.45 -92.67
C PRO A 169 22.32 36.68 -91.75
N ASP A 170 21.21 37.19 -91.23
CA ASP A 170 21.16 38.45 -90.50
C ASP A 170 21.85 38.38 -89.13
N ASN A 171 22.85 39.24 -88.89
CA ASN A 171 23.74 39.12 -87.73
C ASN A 171 23.16 39.75 -86.45
N GLU A 172 22.44 40.86 -86.56
CA GLU A 172 21.86 41.55 -85.40
C GLU A 172 20.70 40.73 -84.81
N ILE A 173 19.83 40.20 -85.67
CA ILE A 173 18.72 39.31 -85.28
C ILE A 173 19.25 38.07 -84.56
N ARG A 174 20.37 37.51 -85.05
CA ARG A 174 21.03 36.34 -84.46
C ARG A 174 21.55 36.63 -83.05
N GLN A 175 22.21 37.77 -82.84
CA GLN A 175 22.74 38.15 -81.54
C GLN A 175 21.62 38.45 -80.53
N ALA A 176 20.58 39.16 -80.95
CA ALA A 176 19.41 39.44 -80.12
C ALA A 176 18.68 38.15 -79.70
N ALA A 177 18.47 37.24 -80.65
CA ALA A 177 17.85 35.93 -80.39
C ALA A 177 18.70 35.08 -79.41
N MET A 178 20.03 35.07 -79.55
CA MET A 178 20.91 34.36 -78.61
C MET A 178 20.81 34.90 -77.19
N LYS A 179 20.71 36.23 -77.02
CA LYS A 179 20.61 36.87 -75.71
C LYS A 179 19.28 36.52 -75.02
N PHE A 180 18.17 36.59 -75.76
CA PHE A 180 16.84 36.21 -75.27
C PHE A 180 16.76 34.73 -74.87
N PHE A 181 17.36 33.85 -75.68
CA PHE A 181 17.35 32.42 -75.43
C PHE A 181 18.10 32.03 -74.14
N LYS A 182 19.27 32.63 -73.91
CA LYS A 182 20.04 32.44 -72.67
C LYS A 182 19.24 32.83 -71.43
N SER A 183 18.42 33.90 -71.48
CA SER A 183 17.59 34.30 -70.33
C SER A 183 16.44 33.33 -70.02
N ILE A 184 15.97 32.55 -70.99
CA ILE A 184 14.83 31.62 -70.79
C ILE A 184 15.30 30.26 -70.26
N LEU A 185 16.46 29.78 -70.70
CA LEU A 185 16.96 28.48 -70.30
C LEU A 185 17.59 28.46 -68.90
N GLY A 186 17.97 29.63 -68.37
CA GLY A 186 18.75 29.77 -67.14
C GLY A 186 20.23 29.62 -67.41
#